data_AF-A5DYL1-F1
#
_entry.id   AF-A5DYL1-F1
#
_cell.length_a   1.000
_cell.length_b   1.000
_cell.length_c   1.000
_cell.angle_alpha   90.00
_cell.angle_beta   90.00
_cell.angle_gamma   90.00
#
_symmetry.space_group_name_H-M   'P 1'
#
loop_
_entity.id
_entity.type
_entity.pdbx_description
1 polymer ?
#
loop_
_entity_poly.entity_id
_entity_poly.type
_entity_poly.pdbx_seq_one_letter_code
_entity_poly.pdbx_strand_id
1 'polypeptide(L)'
;MLASISLRRISVRVFTPFPRLRMCLVVKLVVQLLLLDPTSRNCPSATDAYLSPNTFAQYTKVSASNLKFVKLPSSSNDEDLKIYGSLFLQGLTALTFVNEAYNVKSDDFVLVWAAAGGVGRLIVQLAAQRGAHVIAVASTDEKLQIAKSLGAEYLVNSSSDDVAQKEWEKITQRQRVSQYLLTPVGKDTFETSLSALARKGHFVSYGNSSGTVTPFPLSRLSPKNIQLARPQLFGYITEKQEWDHYAEELKKLYQLGELKFEVLKVYELKDYQQAAEDLEGRKTTGKLTLKIPE
;
A
#
# COMPACT_ATOMS: atom_id res chain seq x y z
N MET A 1 -50.28 24.23 27.30
CA MET A 1 -50.15 24.75 25.93
C MET A 1 -48.85 24.22 25.33
N LEU A 2 -48.97 23.19 24.51
CA LEU A 2 -47.88 22.61 23.71
C LEU A 2 -47.65 23.50 22.49
N ALA A 3 -46.42 23.92 22.24
CA ALA A 3 -46.01 24.49 20.95
C ALA A 3 -45.02 23.52 20.28
N SER A 4 -45.56 22.76 19.33
CA SER A 4 -44.84 21.89 18.39
C SER A 4 -44.07 22.75 17.39
N ILE A 5 -42.76 22.54 17.26
CA ILE A 5 -41.97 23.05 16.13
C ILE A 5 -41.66 21.87 15.21
N SER A 6 -42.31 21.89 14.06
CA SER A 6 -42.20 20.92 12.96
C SER A 6 -40.86 21.06 12.25
N LEU A 7 -39.99 20.04 12.36
CA LEU A 7 -38.81 19.89 11.50
C LEU A 7 -39.25 19.33 10.15
N ARG A 8 -39.37 20.20 9.13
CA ARG A 8 -39.53 19.77 7.74
C ARG A 8 -38.25 19.07 7.28
N ARG A 9 -38.37 17.80 6.88
CA ARG A 9 -37.33 17.07 6.14
C ARG A 9 -37.06 17.78 4.80
N ILE A 10 -35.91 18.44 4.68
CA ILE A 10 -35.38 18.82 3.37
C ILE A 10 -34.69 17.56 2.81
N SER A 11 -35.39 16.89 1.89
CA SER A 11 -34.81 15.82 1.07
C SER A 11 -33.97 16.47 -0.02
N VAL A 12 -32.65 16.52 0.17
CA VAL A 12 -31.73 16.86 -0.93
C VAL A 12 -31.54 15.58 -1.75
N ARG A 13 -32.29 15.47 -2.86
CA ARG A 13 -31.99 14.49 -3.91
C ARG A 13 -30.68 14.90 -4.57
N VAL A 14 -29.59 14.20 -4.24
CA VAL A 14 -28.35 14.28 -5.01
C VAL A 14 -28.55 13.48 -6.29
N PHE A 15 -28.79 14.19 -7.39
CA PHE A 15 -28.69 13.64 -8.73
C PHE A 15 -27.19 13.47 -9.05
N THR A 16 -26.70 12.25 -9.18
CA THR A 16 -25.32 11.99 -9.64
C THR A 16 -25.33 11.61 -11.12
N PRO A 17 -24.92 12.48 -12.06
CA PRO A 17 -24.78 12.12 -13.44
C PRO A 17 -23.31 11.82 -13.75
N PHE A 18 -22.66 10.87 -13.08
CA PHE A 18 -21.35 10.36 -13.52
C PHE A 18 -21.17 8.88 -13.17
N PRO A 19 -20.71 8.04 -14.13
CA PRO A 19 -20.51 6.61 -13.91
C PRO A 19 -19.34 6.37 -12.96
N ARG A 20 -19.52 5.39 -12.06
CA ARG A 20 -18.54 4.88 -11.08
C ARG A 20 -17.09 4.99 -11.58
N LEU A 21 -16.28 5.82 -10.93
CA LEU A 21 -14.82 5.81 -11.11
C LEU A 21 -14.32 4.38 -10.90
N ARG A 22 -13.59 3.85 -11.88
CA ARG A 22 -12.91 2.56 -11.80
C ARG A 22 -11.93 2.60 -10.63
N MET A 23 -12.11 1.68 -9.69
CA MET A 23 -11.36 1.57 -8.46
C MET A 23 -9.93 1.06 -8.74
N CYS A 24 -9.03 1.98 -9.09
CA CYS A 24 -7.60 1.82 -8.83
C CYS A 24 -7.36 2.46 -7.45
N LEU A 25 -6.84 1.68 -6.49
CA LEU A 25 -6.68 2.11 -5.09
C LEU A 25 -5.62 3.22 -4.99
N VAL A 26 -6.02 4.47 -5.23
CA VAL A 26 -5.20 5.66 -4.99
C VAL A 26 -5.76 6.35 -3.75
N VAL A 27 -5.05 6.26 -2.63
CA VAL A 27 -5.39 6.99 -1.38
C VAL A 27 -4.32 8.05 -1.15
N LYS A 28 -4.72 9.31 -0.95
CA LYS A 28 -3.91 10.34 -0.29
C LYS A 28 -4.59 11.70 0.00
N LEU A 29 -3.99 12.30 1.04
CA LEU A 29 -3.88 13.68 1.56
C LEU A 29 -5.06 14.39 2.25
N VAL A 30 -4.76 14.82 3.48
CA VAL A 30 -5.53 15.53 4.50
C VAL A 30 -5.51 17.03 4.23
N VAL A 31 -6.68 17.68 4.28
CA VAL A 31 -6.82 19.10 4.62
C VAL A 31 -8.07 19.29 5.50
N GLN A 32 -7.86 20.01 6.60
CA GLN A 32 -8.78 20.70 7.50
C GLN A 32 -10.12 20.03 7.84
N LEU A 33 -10.16 19.42 9.03
CA LEU A 33 -11.39 18.98 9.68
C LEU A 33 -12.17 20.19 10.21
N LEU A 34 -13.31 20.51 9.57
CA LEU A 34 -14.30 21.43 10.15
C LEU A 34 -15.25 20.61 11.02
N LEU A 35 -14.99 20.60 12.34
CA LEU A 35 -15.78 19.88 13.33
C LEU A 35 -17.10 20.61 13.61
N LEU A 36 -18.21 19.88 13.52
CA LEU A 36 -19.52 20.33 14.00
C LEU A 36 -19.75 20.06 15.51
N ASP A 37 -18.76 19.51 16.23
CA ASP A 37 -18.79 19.41 17.70
C ASP A 37 -17.35 19.40 18.29
N PRO A 38 -16.86 20.53 18.83
CA PRO A 38 -15.51 20.64 19.39
C PRO A 38 -15.38 20.10 20.83
N THR A 39 -16.42 19.49 21.42
CA THR A 39 -16.42 19.16 22.86
C THR A 39 -16.04 17.72 23.21
N SER A 40 -15.88 16.82 22.24
CA SER A 40 -15.51 15.42 22.52
C SER A 40 -13.98 15.26 22.62
N ARG A 41 -13.48 14.60 23.68
CA ARG A 41 -12.04 14.32 23.88
C ARG A 41 -11.40 13.44 22.79
N ASN A 42 -12.24 12.87 21.91
CA ASN A 42 -11.84 12.05 20.77
C ASN A 42 -11.98 12.78 19.41
N CYS A 43 -12.20 14.09 19.40
CA CYS A 43 -12.24 14.85 18.16
C CYS A 43 -10.86 14.93 17.50
N PRO A 44 -10.74 14.58 16.21
CA PRO A 44 -9.48 14.74 15.50
C PRO A 44 -9.10 16.22 15.37
N SER A 45 -7.82 16.51 15.45
CA SER A 45 -7.29 17.87 15.29
C SER A 45 -7.07 18.20 13.80
N ALA A 46 -6.85 19.48 13.47
CA ALA A 46 -6.58 19.90 12.09
C ALA A 46 -5.33 19.23 11.48
N THR A 47 -4.48 18.60 12.30
CA THR A 47 -3.22 17.97 11.93
C THR A 47 -3.27 16.44 11.90
N ASP A 48 -4.43 15.79 11.97
CA ASP A 48 -4.48 14.32 12.05
C ASP A 48 -4.44 13.63 10.68
N ALA A 49 -3.79 12.46 10.61
CA ALA A 49 -3.83 11.59 9.42
C ALA A 49 -4.94 10.55 9.54
N TYR A 50 -5.63 10.24 8.43
CA TYR A 50 -6.71 9.25 8.43
C TYR A 50 -6.79 8.40 7.16
N LEU A 51 -7.44 7.24 7.27
CA LEU A 51 -7.82 6.40 6.11
C LEU A 51 -9.34 6.39 5.92
N SER A 52 -9.79 6.85 4.76
CA SER A 52 -11.20 6.84 4.35
C SER A 52 -11.30 6.79 2.82
N PRO A 53 -12.40 6.24 2.25
CA PRO A 53 -12.77 6.52 0.87
C PRO A 53 -13.08 8.01 0.66
N ASN A 54 -13.12 8.43 -0.62
CA ASN A 54 -13.55 9.75 -1.09
C ASN A 54 -12.72 10.94 -0.56
N THR A 55 -11.39 10.78 -0.51
CA THR A 55 -10.45 11.77 0.02
C THR A 55 -9.90 12.76 -1.02
N PHE A 56 -10.22 12.60 -2.31
CA PHE A 56 -9.88 13.57 -3.36
C PHE A 56 -10.89 14.73 -3.38
N ALA A 57 -10.90 15.50 -2.31
CA ALA A 57 -11.81 16.61 -2.09
C ALA A 57 -11.19 17.62 -1.11
N GLN A 58 -11.66 18.86 -1.13
CA GLN A 58 -11.29 19.85 -0.12
C GLN A 58 -11.81 19.49 1.28
N TYR A 59 -12.94 18.79 1.35
CA TYR A 59 -13.55 18.36 2.60
C TYR A 59 -14.03 16.91 2.48
N THR A 60 -13.81 16.11 3.53
CA THR A 60 -14.30 14.74 3.62
C THR A 60 -15.06 14.53 4.92
N LYS A 61 -16.28 13.99 4.84
CA LYS A 61 -17.02 13.55 6.02
C LYS A 61 -16.58 12.14 6.42
N VAL A 62 -16.22 11.97 7.68
CA VAL A 62 -15.88 10.66 8.28
C VAL A 62 -16.91 10.26 9.34
N SER A 63 -17.16 8.97 9.48
CA SER A 63 -18.02 8.44 10.56
C SER A 63 -17.21 8.22 11.83
N ALA A 64 -17.76 8.63 12.98
CA ALA A 64 -17.16 8.42 14.28
C ALA A 64 -17.01 6.94 14.68
N SER A 65 -17.84 6.06 14.10
CA SER A 65 -17.91 4.64 14.48
C SER A 65 -16.74 3.77 13.99
N ASN A 66 -16.00 4.21 12.97
CA ASN A 66 -14.87 3.47 12.37
C ASN A 66 -13.68 4.41 12.07
N LEU A 67 -13.36 5.30 13.02
CA LEU A 67 -12.28 6.27 12.88
C LEU A 67 -10.91 5.58 12.85
N LYS A 68 -10.29 5.52 11.67
CA LYS A 68 -8.87 5.16 11.49
C LYS A 68 -8.07 6.44 11.42
N PHE A 69 -7.78 7.02 12.59
CA PHE A 69 -7.06 8.27 12.76
C PHE A 69 -5.75 8.06 13.52
N VAL A 70 -4.73 8.83 13.12
CA VAL A 70 -3.48 8.95 13.87
C VAL A 70 -3.28 10.41 14.23
N LYS A 71 -3.17 10.66 15.54
CA LYS A 71 -2.83 11.98 16.05
C LYS A 71 -1.37 12.26 15.73
N LEU A 72 -1.15 13.37 15.03
CA LEU A 72 0.20 13.88 14.79
C LEU A 72 0.59 14.85 15.91
N PRO A 73 1.90 15.04 16.16
CA PRO A 73 2.36 16.07 17.08
C PRO A 73 1.81 17.44 16.72
N SER A 74 1.49 18.26 17.72
CA SER A 74 1.04 19.65 17.51
C SER A 74 2.09 20.53 16.82
N SER A 75 3.36 20.10 16.82
CA SER A 75 4.46 20.75 16.13
C SER A 75 4.61 20.35 14.66
N SER A 76 3.72 19.50 14.12
CA SER A 76 3.83 19.03 12.74
C SER A 76 3.61 20.15 11.72
N ASN A 77 4.50 20.23 10.74
CA ASN A 77 4.42 21.21 9.65
C ASN A 77 3.85 20.57 8.36
N ASP A 78 3.73 21.35 7.28
CA ASP A 78 3.20 20.88 6.00
C ASP A 78 3.98 19.70 5.40
N GLU A 79 5.29 19.64 5.64
CA GLU A 79 6.12 18.52 5.20
C GLU A 79 5.78 17.24 5.97
N ASP A 80 5.56 17.34 7.29
CA ASP A 80 5.09 16.21 8.10
C ASP A 80 3.70 15.75 7.64
N LEU A 81 2.76 16.67 7.43
CA LEU A 81 1.41 16.36 6.94
C LEU A 81 1.48 15.66 5.58
N LYS A 82 2.35 16.15 4.69
CA LYS A 82 2.62 15.54 3.39
C LYS A 82 3.13 14.12 3.54
N ILE A 83 4.08 13.86 4.44
CA ILE A 83 4.61 12.52 4.68
C ILE A 83 3.55 11.60 5.30
N TYR A 84 2.94 11.99 6.41
CA TYR A 84 1.99 11.14 7.12
C TYR A 84 0.75 10.85 6.28
N GLY A 85 0.17 11.86 5.63
CA GLY A 85 -0.94 11.66 4.70
C GLY A 85 -0.57 10.75 3.52
N SER A 86 0.73 10.57 3.28
CA SER A 86 1.26 9.74 2.21
C SER A 86 1.67 8.32 2.59
N LEU A 87 2.05 8.12 3.85
CA LEU A 87 2.71 6.92 4.34
C LEU A 87 1.69 5.83 4.71
N PHE A 88 0.64 6.17 5.46
CA PHE A 88 -0.17 5.17 6.18
C PHE A 88 -0.71 4.03 5.31
N LEU A 89 -1.37 4.31 4.17
CA LEU A 89 -1.94 3.22 3.36
C LEU A 89 -0.88 2.18 2.96
N GLN A 90 0.22 2.64 2.36
CA GLN A 90 1.26 1.75 1.82
C GLN A 90 2.17 1.18 2.91
N GLY A 91 2.45 1.96 3.96
CA GLY A 91 3.23 1.52 5.10
C GLY A 91 2.52 0.45 5.90
N LEU A 92 1.23 0.65 6.22
CA LEU A 92 0.43 -0.37 6.90
C LEU A 92 0.23 -1.61 6.02
N THR A 93 0.05 -1.44 4.70
CA THR A 93 0.00 -2.58 3.77
C THR A 93 1.29 -3.39 3.82
N ALA A 94 2.45 -2.73 3.71
CA ALA A 94 3.73 -3.42 3.76
C ALA A 94 3.95 -4.11 5.11
N LEU A 95 3.70 -3.40 6.21
CA LEU A 95 3.91 -3.87 7.58
C LEU A 95 3.02 -5.08 7.91
N THR A 96 1.72 -4.98 7.65
CA THR A 96 0.79 -6.10 7.88
C THR A 96 1.11 -7.29 6.99
N PHE A 97 1.61 -7.08 5.76
CA PHE A 97 1.92 -8.21 4.88
C PHE A 97 3.16 -8.98 5.31
N VAL A 98 4.20 -8.29 5.77
CA VAL A 98 5.39 -8.97 6.31
C VAL A 98 5.16 -9.57 7.71
N ASN A 99 4.08 -9.17 8.41
CA ASN A 99 3.73 -9.66 9.75
C ASN A 99 2.71 -10.80 9.72
N GLU A 100 1.59 -10.60 9.02
CA GLU A 100 0.41 -11.48 9.11
C GLU A 100 0.14 -12.26 7.84
N ALA A 101 0.28 -11.63 6.65
CA ALA A 101 0.08 -12.35 5.40
C ALA A 101 1.13 -13.46 5.24
N TYR A 102 2.35 -13.18 5.70
CA TYR A 102 3.36 -14.16 6.04
C TYR A 102 4.34 -13.52 7.02
N ASN A 103 4.61 -14.17 8.15
CA ASN A 103 5.52 -13.66 9.15
C ASN A 103 6.98 -13.86 8.72
N VAL A 104 7.54 -12.88 8.01
CA VAL A 104 8.91 -12.92 7.45
C VAL A 104 9.94 -13.16 8.55
N LYS A 105 10.81 -14.14 8.33
CA LYS A 105 11.90 -14.54 9.23
C LYS A 105 13.27 -14.19 8.65
N SER A 106 14.28 -14.24 9.51
CA SER A 106 15.68 -14.24 9.08
C SER A 106 15.93 -15.37 8.10
N ASP A 107 16.78 -15.11 7.11
CA ASP A 107 17.20 -16.06 6.08
C ASP A 107 16.08 -16.52 5.12
N ASP A 108 14.86 -15.97 5.24
CA ASP A 108 13.81 -16.18 4.24
C ASP A 108 14.20 -15.53 2.91
N PHE A 109 14.01 -16.24 1.81
CA PHE A 109 14.07 -15.65 0.48
C PHE A 109 12.72 -14.99 0.14
N VAL A 110 12.71 -13.66 0.05
CA VAL A 110 11.49 -12.86 -0.15
C VAL A 110 11.52 -12.22 -1.54
N LEU A 111 10.65 -12.68 -2.44
CA LEU A 111 10.52 -12.11 -3.79
C LEU A 111 9.48 -10.99 -3.80
N VAL A 112 9.91 -9.78 -4.17
CA VAL A 112 9.07 -8.58 -4.22
C VAL A 112 8.94 -8.09 -5.66
N TRP A 113 7.77 -8.28 -6.26
CA TRP A 113 7.44 -7.65 -7.54
C TRP A 113 7.14 -6.17 -7.38
N ALA A 114 7.46 -5.39 -8.42
CA ALA A 114 7.35 -3.93 -8.42
C ALA A 114 8.10 -3.31 -7.22
N ALA A 115 9.31 -3.80 -6.96
CA ALA A 115 10.11 -3.45 -5.78
C ALA A 115 10.43 -1.95 -5.64
N ALA A 116 10.40 -1.18 -6.73
CA ALA A 116 10.58 0.27 -6.73
C ALA A 116 9.28 1.08 -6.62
N GLY A 117 8.12 0.42 -6.56
CA GLY A 117 6.82 1.05 -6.38
C GLY A 117 6.55 1.47 -4.93
N GLY A 118 5.41 2.13 -4.68
CA GLY A 118 5.06 2.65 -3.35
C GLY A 118 5.12 1.62 -2.22
N VAL A 119 4.40 0.51 -2.36
CA VAL A 119 4.39 -0.58 -1.35
C VAL A 119 5.69 -1.40 -1.41
N GLY A 120 6.18 -1.71 -2.61
CA GLY A 120 7.36 -2.55 -2.82
C GLY A 120 8.60 -2.02 -2.10
N ARG A 121 8.84 -0.71 -2.14
CA ARG A 121 9.97 -0.06 -1.46
C ARG A 121 9.93 -0.24 0.05
N LEU A 122 8.75 -0.31 0.65
CA LEU A 122 8.58 -0.50 2.09
C LEU A 122 8.72 -1.98 2.46
N ILE A 123 8.18 -2.90 1.65
CA ILE A 123 8.38 -4.35 1.86
C ILE A 123 9.86 -4.70 1.81
N VAL A 124 10.62 -4.18 0.83
CA VAL A 124 12.07 -4.44 0.70
C VAL A 124 12.80 -4.06 1.99
N GLN A 125 12.56 -2.86 2.52
CA GLN A 125 13.20 -2.39 3.75
C GLN A 125 12.83 -3.28 4.94
N LEU A 126 11.53 -3.52 5.15
CA LEU A 126 11.04 -4.27 6.30
C LEU A 126 11.49 -5.73 6.28
N ALA A 127 11.55 -6.35 5.10
CA ALA A 127 12.06 -7.72 4.96
C ALA A 127 13.57 -7.78 5.18
N ALA A 128 14.34 -6.86 4.59
CA ALA A 128 15.80 -6.80 4.78
C ALA A 128 16.19 -6.57 6.25
N GLN A 129 15.45 -5.70 6.96
CA GLN A 129 15.64 -5.45 8.39
C GLN A 129 15.44 -6.69 9.27
N ARG A 130 14.67 -7.68 8.79
CA ARG A 130 14.45 -8.95 9.48
C ARG A 130 15.53 -9.99 9.18
N GLY A 131 16.55 -9.64 8.40
CA GLY A 131 17.58 -10.56 7.95
C GLY A 131 17.14 -11.43 6.77
N ALA A 132 16.07 -11.08 6.06
CA ALA A 132 15.63 -11.83 4.89
C ALA A 132 16.47 -11.50 3.65
N HIS A 133 16.65 -12.50 2.78
CA HIS A 133 17.27 -12.37 1.47
C HIS A 133 16.26 -11.85 0.44
N VAL A 134 16.23 -10.53 0.23
CA VAL A 134 15.23 -9.91 -0.64
C VAL A 134 15.63 -9.99 -2.12
N ILE A 135 14.74 -10.56 -2.93
CA ILE A 135 14.83 -10.63 -4.40
C ILE A 135 13.88 -9.56 -4.98
N ALA A 136 14.45 -8.45 -5.45
CA ALA A 136 13.69 -7.36 -6.03
C ALA A 136 13.48 -7.57 -7.53
N VAL A 137 12.22 -7.46 -7.97
CA VAL A 137 11.86 -7.50 -9.39
C VAL A 137 11.29 -6.17 -9.85
N ALA A 138 11.85 -5.59 -10.91
CA ALA A 138 11.42 -4.33 -11.48
C ALA A 138 11.69 -4.25 -13.00
N SER A 139 11.08 -3.28 -13.67
CA SER A 139 11.12 -3.14 -15.13
C SER A 139 12.34 -2.42 -15.69
N THR A 140 13.16 -1.76 -14.86
CA THR A 140 14.34 -1.05 -15.34
C THR A 140 15.47 -1.16 -14.34
N ASP A 141 16.70 -0.99 -14.80
CA ASP A 141 17.88 -1.09 -13.93
C ASP A 141 17.92 0.06 -12.91
N GLU A 142 17.43 1.25 -13.26
CA GLU A 142 17.31 2.38 -12.33
C GLU A 142 16.38 2.03 -11.17
N LYS A 143 15.25 1.37 -11.46
CA LYS A 143 14.31 0.88 -10.44
C LYS A 143 14.94 -0.19 -9.55
N LEU A 144 15.77 -1.06 -10.12
CA LEU A 144 16.51 -2.07 -9.36
C LEU A 144 17.57 -1.44 -8.46
N GLN A 145 18.26 -0.39 -8.90
CA GLN A 145 19.20 0.33 -8.03
C GLN A 145 18.50 1.00 -6.85
N ILE A 146 17.28 1.51 -7.05
CA ILE A 146 16.45 2.00 -5.94
C ILE A 146 16.19 0.86 -4.95
N ALA A 147 15.72 -0.30 -5.41
CA ALA A 147 15.46 -1.44 -4.53
C ALA A 147 16.73 -1.91 -3.78
N LYS A 148 17.87 -1.95 -4.47
CA LYS A 148 19.18 -2.27 -3.87
C LYS A 148 19.56 -1.31 -2.75
N SER A 149 19.39 -0.01 -2.96
CA SER A 149 19.67 1.02 -1.95
C SER A 149 18.80 0.90 -0.70
N LEU A 150 17.69 0.17 -0.80
CA LEU A 150 16.73 -0.09 0.28
C LEU A 150 16.93 -1.45 0.97
N GLY A 151 17.93 -2.24 0.54
CA GLY A 151 18.28 -3.53 1.16
C GLY A 151 17.99 -4.76 0.30
N ALA A 152 17.60 -4.62 -0.97
CA ALA A 152 17.50 -5.77 -1.85
C ALA A 152 18.87 -6.39 -2.15
N GLU A 153 18.99 -7.70 -1.95
CA GLU A 153 20.23 -8.46 -2.16
C GLU A 153 20.34 -8.93 -3.62
N TYR A 154 19.23 -9.42 -4.18
CA TYR A 154 19.15 -9.92 -5.54
C TYR A 154 18.26 -9.02 -6.40
N LEU A 155 18.66 -8.80 -7.65
CA LEU A 155 17.99 -7.90 -8.57
C LEU A 155 17.61 -8.65 -9.85
N VAL A 156 16.34 -8.59 -10.23
CA VAL A 156 15.82 -9.24 -11.44
C VAL A 156 15.12 -8.21 -12.31
N ASN A 157 15.65 -7.99 -13.51
CA ASN A 157 14.99 -7.12 -14.49
C ASN A 157 13.92 -7.90 -15.25
N SER A 158 12.67 -7.46 -15.16
CA SER A 158 11.51 -8.14 -15.76
C SER A 158 11.20 -7.70 -17.20
N SER A 159 12.04 -6.86 -17.82
CA SER A 159 11.77 -6.35 -19.18
C SER A 159 12.17 -7.31 -20.30
N SER A 160 12.88 -8.38 -19.97
CA SER A 160 13.21 -9.46 -20.89
C SER A 160 13.04 -10.79 -20.17
N ASP A 161 12.20 -11.67 -20.72
CA ASP A 161 11.93 -12.99 -20.13
C ASP A 161 13.20 -13.83 -20.02
N ASP A 162 14.12 -13.71 -20.99
CA ASP A 162 15.41 -14.40 -21.00
C ASP A 162 16.33 -13.88 -19.88
N VAL A 163 16.32 -12.57 -19.61
CA VAL A 163 17.08 -11.98 -18.49
C VAL A 163 16.47 -12.40 -17.16
N ALA A 164 15.14 -12.35 -17.02
CA ALA A 164 14.46 -12.76 -15.79
C ALA A 164 14.72 -14.24 -15.48
N GLN A 165 14.67 -15.12 -16.50
CA GLN A 165 14.95 -16.53 -16.34
C GLN A 165 16.42 -16.79 -15.98
N LYS A 166 17.38 -16.16 -16.67
CA LYS A 166 18.81 -16.33 -16.37
C LYS A 166 19.19 -15.81 -14.99
N GLU A 167 18.68 -14.64 -14.59
CA GLU A 167 18.89 -14.10 -13.24
C GLU A 167 18.23 -15.02 -12.20
N TRP A 168 17.03 -15.54 -12.48
CA TRP A 168 16.37 -16.51 -11.61
C TRP A 168 17.16 -17.81 -11.46
N GLU A 169 17.70 -18.37 -12.54
CA GLU A 169 18.53 -19.58 -12.50
C GLU A 169 19.84 -19.36 -11.73
N LYS A 170 20.48 -18.20 -11.89
CA LYS A 170 21.66 -17.79 -11.11
C LYS A 170 21.35 -17.65 -9.63
N ILE A 171 20.21 -17.02 -9.30
CA ILE A 171 19.77 -16.87 -7.90
C ILE A 171 19.45 -18.23 -7.31
N THR A 172 18.75 -19.09 -8.06
CA THR A 172 18.14 -20.28 -7.47
C THR A 172 19.10 -21.45 -7.26
N GLN A 173 20.18 -21.63 -8.06
CA GLN A 173 21.23 -22.69 -7.97
C GLN A 173 20.87 -23.91 -7.08
N ARG A 174 19.67 -24.46 -7.29
CA ARG A 174 19.00 -25.60 -6.63
C ARG A 174 18.56 -25.52 -5.16
N GLN A 175 18.68 -24.41 -4.41
CA GLN A 175 18.11 -24.32 -3.03
C GLN A 175 17.54 -22.95 -2.61
N ARG A 176 17.70 -21.90 -3.41
CA ARG A 176 17.31 -20.51 -3.04
C ARG A 176 15.99 -20.08 -3.68
N VAL A 177 14.97 -20.89 -3.44
CA VAL A 177 13.60 -20.66 -3.93
C VAL A 177 12.84 -19.77 -2.96
N SER A 178 12.02 -18.85 -3.48
CA SER A 178 11.33 -17.86 -2.63
C SER A 178 10.38 -18.54 -1.64
N GLN A 179 10.66 -18.37 -0.34
CA GLN A 179 9.80 -18.88 0.73
C GLN A 179 8.55 -17.99 0.85
N TYR A 180 8.70 -16.71 0.52
CA TYR A 180 7.62 -15.75 0.45
C TYR A 180 7.69 -14.92 -0.84
N LEU A 181 6.55 -14.75 -1.51
CA LEU A 181 6.44 -13.96 -2.72
C LEU A 181 5.26 -13.01 -2.60
N LEU A 182 5.48 -11.72 -2.89
CA LEU A 182 4.39 -10.74 -3.00
C LEU A 182 4.36 -10.10 -4.38
N THR A 183 3.16 -10.01 -4.96
CA THR A 183 2.94 -9.29 -6.22
C THR A 183 1.71 -8.40 -6.22
N PRO A 184 1.85 -7.12 -6.64
CA PRO A 184 0.72 -6.26 -6.98
C PRO A 184 0.32 -6.37 -8.47
N VAL A 185 1.07 -7.11 -9.29
CA VAL A 185 0.91 -7.07 -10.75
C VAL A 185 -0.28 -7.90 -11.21
N GLY A 186 -0.44 -9.12 -10.69
CA GLY A 186 -1.55 -10.00 -11.02
C GLY A 186 -1.28 -10.83 -12.28
N LYS A 187 -2.16 -10.71 -13.29
CA LYS A 187 -2.27 -11.61 -14.45
C LYS A 187 -0.91 -12.00 -15.08
N ASP A 188 -0.08 -11.02 -15.41
CA ASP A 188 1.12 -11.23 -16.24
C ASP A 188 2.25 -11.91 -15.45
N THR A 189 2.20 -11.87 -14.12
CA THR A 189 3.24 -12.43 -13.23
C THR A 189 2.83 -13.74 -12.57
N PHE A 190 1.59 -14.20 -12.77
CA PHE A 190 1.03 -15.30 -11.98
C PHE A 190 1.79 -16.61 -12.20
N GLU A 191 2.02 -16.98 -13.47
CA GLU A 191 2.69 -18.24 -13.83
C GLU A 191 4.16 -18.28 -13.37
N THR A 192 4.87 -17.18 -13.62
CA THR A 192 6.26 -17.01 -13.17
C THR A 192 6.35 -17.05 -11.65
N SER A 193 5.43 -16.38 -10.95
CA SER A 193 5.39 -16.38 -9.48
C SER A 193 5.12 -17.78 -8.91
N LEU A 194 4.15 -18.49 -9.49
CA LEU A 194 3.83 -19.86 -9.06
C LEU A 194 5.02 -20.78 -9.24
N SER A 195 5.78 -20.63 -10.32
CA SER A 195 6.98 -21.43 -10.63
C SER A 195 8.16 -21.07 -9.72
N ALA A 196 8.32 -19.79 -9.39
CA ALA A 196 9.39 -19.24 -8.54
C ALA A 196 9.30 -19.61 -7.05
N LEU A 197 8.13 -20.03 -6.57
CA LEU A 197 7.93 -20.36 -5.16
C LEU A 197 8.65 -21.64 -4.73
N ALA A 198 9.13 -21.64 -3.48
CA ALA A 198 9.64 -22.84 -2.82
C ALA A 198 8.54 -23.87 -2.58
N ARG A 199 8.96 -25.12 -2.28
CA ARG A 199 8.06 -26.10 -1.66
C ARG A 199 7.63 -25.55 -0.29
N LYS A 200 6.32 -25.55 -0.01
CA LYS A 200 5.66 -24.90 1.12
C LYS A 200 5.77 -23.36 1.09
N GLY A 201 5.99 -22.79 -0.09
CA GLY A 201 6.07 -21.35 -0.29
C GLY A 201 4.74 -20.64 -0.07
N HIS A 202 4.81 -19.37 0.33
CA HIS A 202 3.66 -18.50 0.54
C HIS A 202 3.55 -17.48 -0.60
N PHE A 203 2.44 -17.51 -1.32
CA PHE A 203 2.12 -16.59 -2.40
C PHE A 203 1.11 -15.55 -1.90
N VAL A 204 1.52 -14.28 -1.80
CA VAL A 204 0.62 -13.15 -1.58
C VAL A 204 0.40 -12.37 -2.87
N SER A 205 -0.81 -12.49 -3.43
CA SER A 205 -1.26 -11.72 -4.59
C SER A 205 -2.20 -10.62 -4.12
N TYR A 206 -1.77 -9.36 -4.16
CA TYR A 206 -2.46 -8.25 -3.46
C TYR A 206 -2.84 -7.07 -4.35
N GLY A 207 -2.62 -7.19 -5.66
CA GLY A 207 -2.97 -6.17 -6.65
C GLY A 207 -3.31 -6.79 -8.01
N ASN A 208 -3.69 -5.93 -8.96
CA ASN A 208 -4.07 -6.33 -10.32
C ASN A 208 -3.57 -5.31 -11.36
N SER A 209 -2.35 -4.76 -11.20
CA SER A 209 -1.85 -3.70 -12.11
C SER A 209 -1.77 -4.13 -13.58
N SER A 210 -1.68 -5.41 -13.89
CA SER A 210 -1.76 -5.96 -15.26
C SER A 210 -3.11 -6.62 -15.58
N GLY A 211 -4.10 -6.44 -14.71
CA GLY A 211 -5.39 -7.11 -14.78
C GLY A 211 -5.51 -8.28 -13.80
N THR A 212 -6.74 -8.78 -13.69
CA THR A 212 -7.10 -9.86 -12.76
C THR A 212 -6.50 -11.19 -13.20
N VAL A 213 -6.00 -11.96 -12.23
CA VAL A 213 -5.59 -13.34 -12.47
C VAL A 213 -6.78 -14.15 -12.99
N THR A 214 -6.59 -14.86 -14.11
CA THR A 214 -7.60 -15.75 -14.69
C THR A 214 -7.94 -16.86 -13.70
N PRO A 215 -9.22 -17.27 -13.55
CA PRO A 215 -9.58 -18.43 -12.75
C PRO A 215 -8.73 -19.65 -13.11
N PHE A 216 -8.23 -20.36 -12.10
CA PHE A 216 -7.38 -21.52 -12.26
C PHE A 216 -7.75 -22.61 -11.24
N PRO A 217 -7.48 -23.90 -11.53
CA PRO A 217 -7.79 -24.97 -10.60
C PRO A 217 -6.81 -24.97 -9.42
N LEU A 218 -7.33 -25.02 -8.19
CA LEU A 218 -6.51 -25.01 -6.97
C LEU A 218 -5.54 -26.20 -6.87
N SER A 219 -5.81 -27.30 -7.58
CA SER A 219 -4.90 -28.45 -7.67
C SER A 219 -3.50 -28.09 -8.19
N ARG A 220 -3.34 -26.94 -8.86
CA ARG A 220 -2.04 -26.41 -9.27
C ARG A 220 -1.14 -26.00 -8.10
N LEU A 221 -1.71 -25.75 -6.92
CA LEU A 221 -0.94 -25.41 -5.71
C LEU A 221 -0.35 -26.66 -5.04
N SER A 222 -0.93 -27.83 -5.27
CA SER A 222 -0.59 -29.09 -4.60
C SER A 222 0.84 -29.60 -4.84
N PRO A 223 1.44 -29.53 -6.05
CA PRO A 223 2.77 -30.10 -6.30
C PRO A 223 3.87 -29.53 -5.38
N LYS A 224 3.71 -28.28 -4.96
CA LYS A 224 4.64 -27.60 -4.04
C LYS A 224 4.02 -27.31 -2.67
N ASN A 225 2.79 -27.74 -2.37
CA ASN A 225 2.03 -27.36 -1.18
C ASN A 225 2.02 -25.84 -0.95
N ILE A 226 1.74 -25.07 -2.00
CA ILE A 226 1.76 -23.61 -1.94
C ILE A 226 0.58 -23.12 -1.11
N GLN A 227 0.86 -22.17 -0.22
CA GLN A 227 -0.17 -21.40 0.48
C GLN A 227 -0.41 -20.11 -0.28
N LEU A 228 -1.66 -19.87 -0.70
CA LEU A 228 -2.04 -18.67 -1.44
C LEU A 228 -2.92 -17.78 -0.57
N ALA A 229 -2.55 -16.52 -0.48
CA ALA A 229 -3.36 -15.48 0.16
C ALA A 229 -3.59 -14.30 -0.79
N ARG A 230 -4.79 -13.71 -0.70
CA ARG A 230 -5.15 -12.48 -1.42
C ARG A 230 -5.65 -11.43 -0.44
N PRO A 231 -4.76 -10.89 0.41
CA PRO A 231 -5.13 -9.98 1.48
C PRO A 231 -5.49 -8.59 0.97
N GLN A 232 -6.21 -7.86 1.80
CA GLN A 232 -6.44 -6.42 1.68
C GLN A 232 -6.15 -5.80 3.04
N LEU A 233 -5.48 -4.62 3.05
CA LEU A 233 -5.10 -3.95 4.30
C LEU A 233 -6.25 -3.87 5.31
N PHE A 234 -7.43 -3.46 4.87
CA PHE A 234 -8.57 -3.21 5.76
C PHE A 234 -9.01 -4.45 6.55
N GLY A 235 -8.69 -5.67 6.10
CA GLY A 235 -8.93 -6.88 6.88
C GLY A 235 -8.02 -7.04 8.10
N TYR A 236 -6.79 -6.50 8.04
CA TYR A 236 -5.78 -6.54 9.12
C TYR A 236 -5.84 -5.33 10.07
N ILE A 237 -6.66 -4.33 9.75
CA ILE A 237 -6.88 -3.15 10.59
C ILE A 237 -8.37 -2.95 10.80
N THR A 238 -9.13 -4.04 10.97
CA THR A 238 -10.58 -4.00 11.15
C THR A 238 -10.88 -3.42 12.53
N GLU A 239 -10.29 -4.03 13.54
CA GLU A 239 -10.50 -3.68 14.94
C GLU A 239 -9.72 -2.43 15.33
N LYS A 240 -10.18 -1.76 16.39
CA LYS A 240 -9.47 -0.57 16.90
C LYS A 240 -8.06 -0.93 17.40
N GLN A 241 -7.93 -2.06 18.10
CA GLN A 241 -6.66 -2.51 18.65
C GLN A 241 -5.63 -2.82 17.55
N GLU A 242 -6.06 -3.47 16.48
CA GLU A 242 -5.23 -3.74 15.29
C GLU A 242 -4.75 -2.44 14.63
N TRP A 243 -5.67 -1.48 14.45
CA TRP A 243 -5.33 -0.16 13.92
C TRP A 243 -4.32 0.56 14.81
N ASP A 244 -4.61 0.70 16.11
CA ASP A 244 -3.74 1.40 17.05
C ASP A 244 -2.33 0.76 17.06
N HIS A 245 -2.26 -0.57 17.04
CA HIS A 245 -1.01 -1.31 17.01
C HIS A 245 -0.16 -0.98 15.77
N TYR A 246 -0.70 -1.21 14.57
CA TYR A 246 0.09 -1.01 13.34
C TYR A 246 0.32 0.46 13.01
N ALA A 247 -0.60 1.34 13.37
CA ALA A 247 -0.44 2.79 13.17
C ALA A 247 0.73 3.33 14.01
N GLU A 248 0.79 2.97 15.29
CA GLU A 248 1.88 3.40 16.17
C GLU A 248 3.21 2.72 15.81
N GLU A 249 3.20 1.43 15.46
CA GLU A 249 4.41 0.74 14.98
C GLU A 249 4.97 1.41 13.73
N LEU A 250 4.15 1.68 12.71
CA LEU A 250 4.57 2.35 11.49
C LEU A 250 5.13 3.75 11.76
N LYS A 251 4.44 4.52 12.61
CA LYS A 251 4.87 5.85 13.02
C LYS A 251 6.23 5.81 13.71
N LYS A 252 6.43 4.86 14.63
CA LYS A 252 7.70 4.66 15.33
C LYS A 252 8.82 4.30 14.36
N LEU A 253 8.60 3.34 13.45
CA LEU A 253 9.58 2.94 12.44
C LEU A 253 10.03 4.12 11.58
N TYR A 254 9.10 4.98 11.16
CA TYR A 254 9.42 6.18 10.40
C TYR A 254 10.19 7.22 11.25
N GLN A 255 9.74 7.51 12.46
CA GLN A 255 10.36 8.50 13.34
C GLN A 255 11.78 8.13 13.77
N LEU A 256 12.06 6.83 13.96
CA LEU A 256 13.40 6.33 14.27
C LEU A 256 14.33 6.29 13.05
N GLY A 257 13.83 6.61 11.85
CA GLY A 257 14.60 6.51 10.60
C GLY A 257 14.86 5.07 10.15
N GLU A 258 14.23 4.08 10.81
CA GLU A 258 14.31 2.67 10.45
C GLU A 258 13.56 2.45 9.12
N LEU A 259 12.37 3.03 8.93
CA LEU A 259 11.66 3.00 7.65
C LEU A 259 11.84 4.30 6.88
N LYS A 260 12.66 4.28 5.83
CA LYS A 260 12.86 5.45 4.96
C LYS A 260 11.65 5.62 4.04
N PHE A 261 11.09 6.82 4.06
CA PHE A 261 9.97 7.19 3.21
C PHE A 261 10.14 8.61 2.67
N GLU A 262 9.87 8.76 1.38
CA GLU A 262 9.92 10.04 0.68
C GLU A 262 8.72 10.20 -0.25
N VAL A 263 8.27 11.44 -0.41
CA VAL A 263 7.27 11.82 -1.41
C VAL A 263 8.01 12.35 -2.62
N LEU A 264 8.07 11.54 -3.68
CA LEU A 264 8.87 11.85 -4.87
C LEU A 264 8.22 12.85 -5.82
N LYS A 265 6.88 12.85 -5.90
CA LYS A 265 6.15 13.74 -6.80
C LYS A 265 4.83 14.14 -6.20
N VAL A 266 4.56 15.44 -6.26
CA VAL A 266 3.31 16.06 -5.84
C VAL A 266 2.66 16.68 -7.07
N TYR A 267 1.37 16.44 -7.25
CA TYR A 267 0.52 17.09 -8.25
C TYR A 267 -0.54 17.91 -7.52
N GLU A 268 -1.07 18.95 -8.13
CA GLU A 268 -2.28 19.57 -7.62
C GLU A 268 -3.48 18.63 -7.82
N LEU A 269 -4.51 18.74 -6.97
CA LEU A 269 -5.71 17.91 -7.07
C LEU A 269 -6.35 17.94 -8.47
N LYS A 270 -6.36 19.12 -9.10
CA LYS A 270 -6.87 19.34 -10.47
C LYS A 270 -6.09 18.56 -11.54
N ASP A 271 -4.83 18.20 -11.26
CA ASP A 271 -3.92 17.51 -12.17
C ASP A 271 -3.95 15.98 -11.94
N TYR A 272 -4.98 15.46 -11.26
CA TYR A 272 -5.16 14.03 -11.01
C TYR A 272 -5.05 13.18 -12.28
N GLN A 273 -5.59 13.66 -13.41
CA GLN A 273 -5.52 12.92 -14.66
C GLN A 273 -4.07 12.61 -15.05
N GLN A 274 -3.18 13.60 -14.99
CA GLN A 274 -1.76 13.40 -15.29
C GLN A 274 -1.10 12.45 -14.28
N ALA A 275 -1.46 12.57 -12.99
CA ALA A 275 -0.95 11.67 -11.96
C ALA A 275 -1.35 10.20 -12.22
N ALA A 276 -2.59 9.96 -12.67
CA ALA A 276 -3.08 8.64 -13.03
C ALA A 276 -2.36 8.10 -14.27
N GLU A 277 -2.21 8.91 -15.33
CA GLU A 277 -1.50 8.54 -16.56
C GLU A 277 -0.03 8.19 -16.29
N ASP A 278 0.66 8.97 -15.45
CA ASP A 278 2.06 8.70 -15.08
C ASP A 278 2.20 7.40 -14.28
N LEU A 279 1.25 7.14 -13.36
CA LEU A 279 1.20 5.91 -12.56
C LEU A 279 0.95 4.67 -13.44
N GLU A 280 -0.08 4.71 -14.26
CA GLU A 280 -0.49 3.61 -15.14
C GLU A 280 0.54 3.34 -16.25
N GLY A 281 1.19 4.40 -16.75
CA GLY A 281 2.29 4.33 -17.70
C GLY A 281 3.60 3.73 -17.14
N ARG A 282 3.62 3.31 -15.87
CA ARG A 282 4.79 2.73 -15.18
C ARG A 282 6.02 3.67 -15.18
N LYS A 283 5.82 4.98 -15.35
CA LYS A 283 6.89 6.00 -15.42
C LYS A 283 7.38 6.45 -14.04
N THR A 284 6.72 6.01 -12.98
CA THR A 284 6.92 6.52 -11.63
C THR A 284 7.68 5.52 -10.76
N THR A 285 8.30 6.05 -9.72
CA THR A 285 8.89 5.30 -8.61
C THR A 285 8.35 5.88 -7.31
N GLY A 286 8.28 5.05 -6.26
CA GLY A 286 7.70 5.44 -4.98
C GLY A 286 6.23 5.88 -5.08
N LYS A 287 5.85 6.92 -4.32
CA LYS A 287 4.46 7.31 -4.14
C LYS A 287 4.18 8.71 -4.69
N LEU A 288 3.13 8.82 -5.50
CA LEU A 288 2.56 10.10 -5.94
C LEU A 288 1.64 10.69 -4.86
N THR A 289 1.66 12.02 -4.72
CA THR A 289 0.78 12.79 -3.83
C THR A 289 -0.05 13.78 -4.60
N LEU A 290 -1.31 13.97 -4.20
CA LEU A 290 -2.10 15.11 -4.61
C LEU A 290 -2.10 16.15 -3.49
N LYS A 291 -1.77 17.39 -3.81
CA LYS A 291 -1.96 18.56 -2.94
C LYS A 291 -3.39 19.05 -3.12
N ILE A 292 -4.09 19.24 -2.01
CA ILE A 292 -5.45 19.77 -1.99
C ILE A 292 -5.35 21.29 -1.88
N PRO A 293 -6.07 22.07 -2.70
CA PRO A 293 -6.10 23.52 -2.55
C PRO A 293 -6.81 23.90 -1.25
N GLU A 294 -6.18 24.81 -0.50
CA GLU A 294 -6.74 25.42 0.72
C GLU A 294 -8.00 26.26 0.42
#